data_AF-A0A0B6VWZ1-F1
#
_entry.id   AF-A0A0B6VWZ1-F1
#
_cell.length_a   1.000
_cell.length_b   1.000
_cell.length_c   1.000
_cell.angle_alpha   90.00
_cell.angle_beta   90.00
_cell.angle_gamma   90.00
#
_symmetry.space_group_name_H-M   'P 1'
#
loop_
_entity.id
_entity.type
_entity.pdbx_description
1 polymer ?
#
loop_
_entity_poly.entity_id
_entity_poly.type
_entity_poly.pdbx_seq_one_letter_code
_entity_poly.pdbx_strand_id
1 'polypeptide(L)'
;EMAENQFRAGLVRVERAVKERLGQAETENLMPHDLINSKPISAAIKEFFGSSQLSQFMDQTNPLSEITHKRRVSALGPGGLTRERAGFEVRDVHPTHYGRVCPIETPEGPNIGLINSMALYARLNEYGFLETPYRKIIDGRVSEQIDYLSAIEESHYVIAQANAALDEQGAFVDDLVACREAGETMLTSPANVHYMDVAPSQIVSVAASLIPFLEHDDANRALMGANMQRQAVPCLRPEKPVVGTGIERTVAVDSGTTVQALRGGLVDHVDAERVVIRVNDEENVAGEVGVDIYNLIKYTRSNQNTNINQRPIVKRGDKVAKGDVLADGASTDLGELALGQNMLIAFMP
;
A
#
# COMPACT_ATOMS: atom_id res chain seq x y z
N GLU A 1 -12.23 12.15 1.93
CA GLU A 1 -12.41 13.17 2.98
C GLU A 1 -11.75 14.52 2.69
N MET A 2 -10.41 14.65 2.66
CA MET A 2 -9.77 15.98 2.52
C MET A 2 -10.20 16.79 1.29
N ALA A 3 -10.28 16.16 0.12
CA ALA A 3 -10.75 16.80 -1.10
C ALA A 3 -12.22 17.25 -1.00
N GLU A 4 -13.05 16.49 -0.28
CA GLU A 4 -14.46 16.86 -0.02
C GLU A 4 -14.55 18.11 0.86
N ASN A 5 -13.72 18.21 1.90
CA ASN A 5 -13.68 19.40 2.77
C ASN A 5 -13.30 20.66 1.97
N GLN A 6 -12.33 20.54 1.06
CA GLN A 6 -11.93 21.66 0.18
C GLN A 6 -13.01 22.00 -0.86
N PHE A 7 -13.68 20.97 -1.40
CA PHE A 7 -14.82 21.16 -2.29
C PHE A 7 -15.98 21.87 -1.57
N ARG A 8 -16.30 21.46 -0.34
CA ARG A 8 -17.31 22.08 0.52
C ARG A 8 -16.97 23.55 0.81
N ALA A 9 -15.72 23.86 1.15
CA ALA A 9 -15.27 25.24 1.33
C ALA A 9 -15.38 26.07 0.03
N GLY A 10 -15.18 25.45 -1.14
CA GLY A 10 -15.47 26.04 -2.45
C GLY A 10 -16.96 26.34 -2.64
N LEU A 11 -17.83 25.39 -2.31
CA LEU A 11 -19.29 25.54 -2.40
C LEU A 11 -19.85 26.63 -1.49
N VAL A 12 -19.37 26.74 -0.25
CA VAL A 12 -19.81 27.80 0.68
C VAL A 12 -19.54 29.21 0.11
N ARG A 13 -18.43 29.37 -0.61
CA ARG A 13 -18.12 30.64 -1.31
C ARG A 13 -19.09 30.91 -2.46
N VAL A 14 -19.45 29.87 -3.23
CA VAL A 14 -20.44 29.98 -4.31
C VAL A 14 -21.81 30.31 -3.73
N GLU A 15 -22.23 29.65 -2.65
CA GLU A 15 -23.50 29.90 -1.96
C GLU A 15 -23.64 31.37 -1.54
N ARG A 16 -22.60 31.94 -0.93
CA ARG A 16 -22.59 33.35 -0.53
C ARG A 16 -22.77 34.29 -1.72
N ALA A 17 -22.06 34.05 -2.81
CA ALA A 17 -22.15 34.86 -4.02
C ALA A 17 -23.53 34.74 -4.69
N VAL A 18 -24.13 33.54 -4.70
CA VAL A 18 -25.48 33.31 -5.20
C VAL A 18 -26.51 34.04 -4.35
N LYS A 19 -26.43 33.95 -3.01
CA LYS A 19 -27.33 34.67 -2.09
C LYS A 19 -27.27 36.19 -2.26
N GLU A 20 -26.07 36.74 -2.44
CA GLU A 20 -25.87 38.17 -2.66
C GLU A 20 -26.48 38.63 -4.00
N ARG A 21 -26.27 37.86 -5.08
CA ARG A 21 -26.87 38.15 -6.39
C ARG A 21 -28.39 38.04 -6.38
N LEU A 22 -28.94 37.04 -5.71
CA LEU A 22 -30.39 36.90 -5.54
C LEU A 22 -31.03 38.07 -4.77
N GLY A 23 -30.26 38.71 -3.86
CA GLY A 23 -30.74 39.88 -3.12
C GLY A 23 -30.70 41.19 -3.93
N GLN A 24 -29.88 41.28 -4.97
CA GLN A 24 -29.69 42.50 -5.79
C GLN A 24 -30.39 42.45 -7.14
N ALA A 25 -30.76 41.26 -7.63
CA ALA A 25 -31.26 41.11 -8.98
C ALA A 25 -32.75 41.45 -9.13
N GLU A 26 -33.07 42.27 -10.15
CA GLU A 26 -34.43 42.39 -10.66
C GLU A 26 -34.87 41.02 -11.22
N THR A 27 -36.05 40.56 -10.80
CA THR A 27 -36.42 39.13 -10.77
C THR A 27 -36.82 38.53 -12.12
N GLU A 28 -36.71 39.30 -13.22
CA GLU A 28 -37.15 38.86 -14.54
C GLU A 28 -35.98 38.26 -15.36
N ASN A 29 -36.15 37.02 -15.81
CA ASN A 29 -35.29 36.27 -16.75
C ASN A 29 -33.93 35.72 -16.26
N LEU A 30 -33.68 35.60 -14.96
CA LEU A 30 -32.45 34.94 -14.46
C LEU A 30 -32.52 33.41 -14.52
N MET A 31 -31.53 32.79 -15.17
CA MET A 31 -31.38 31.35 -15.22
C MET A 31 -30.34 30.85 -14.21
N PRO A 32 -30.44 29.61 -13.69
CA PRO A 32 -29.51 29.10 -12.67
C PRO A 32 -28.02 29.16 -13.04
N HIS A 33 -27.68 29.02 -14.32
CA HIS A 33 -26.30 29.08 -14.78
C HIS A 33 -25.69 30.50 -14.71
N ASP A 34 -26.51 31.55 -14.70
CA ASP A 34 -26.06 32.94 -14.53
C ASP A 34 -25.63 33.24 -13.09
N LEU A 35 -26.16 32.48 -12.13
CA LEU A 35 -25.88 32.62 -10.71
C LEU A 35 -24.65 31.80 -10.29
N ILE A 36 -24.37 30.69 -10.97
CA ILE A 36 -23.32 29.74 -10.57
C ILE A 36 -21.99 30.09 -11.24
N ASN A 37 -20.99 30.44 -10.43
CA ASN A 37 -19.61 30.60 -10.87
C ASN A 37 -18.76 29.41 -10.42
N SER A 38 -18.13 28.69 -11.35
CA SER A 38 -17.28 27.52 -11.05
C SER A 38 -15.85 27.88 -10.62
N LYS A 39 -15.40 29.13 -10.84
CA LYS A 39 -14.02 29.54 -10.51
C LYS A 39 -13.65 29.35 -9.03
N PRO A 40 -14.49 29.68 -8.04
CA PRO A 40 -14.16 29.47 -6.62
C PRO A 40 -13.94 28.00 -6.27
N ILE A 41 -14.70 27.09 -6.87
CA ILE A 41 -14.58 25.65 -6.64
C ILE A 41 -13.26 25.15 -7.24
N SER A 42 -13.02 25.43 -8.52
CA SER A 42 -11.80 25.03 -9.22
C SER A 42 -10.54 25.61 -8.56
N ALA A 43 -10.61 26.85 -8.06
CA ALA A 43 -9.51 27.47 -7.34
C ALA A 43 -9.21 26.76 -6.02
N ALA A 44 -10.25 26.41 -5.23
CA ALA A 44 -10.09 25.67 -3.97
C ALA A 44 -9.39 24.31 -4.18
N ILE A 45 -9.82 23.57 -5.19
CA ILE A 45 -9.25 22.26 -5.52
C ILE A 45 -7.81 22.41 -6.01
N LYS A 46 -7.53 23.37 -6.91
CA LYS A 46 -6.18 23.62 -7.43
C LYS A 46 -5.22 24.06 -6.32
N GLU A 47 -5.69 24.90 -5.41
CA GLU A 47 -4.90 25.31 -4.23
C GLU A 47 -4.55 24.08 -3.38
N PHE A 48 -5.54 23.24 -3.06
CA PHE A 48 -5.29 22.01 -2.30
C PHE A 48 -4.23 21.10 -2.94
N PHE A 49 -4.38 20.75 -4.21
CA PHE A 49 -3.41 19.87 -4.88
C PHE A 49 -2.06 20.54 -5.18
N GLY A 50 -2.03 21.88 -5.30
CA GLY A 50 -0.83 22.62 -5.65
C GLY A 50 0.04 23.04 -4.46
N SER A 51 -0.55 23.28 -3.29
CA SER A 51 0.16 23.86 -2.14
C SER A 51 0.04 23.09 -0.83
N SER A 52 -0.81 22.07 -0.75
CA SER A 52 -0.95 21.26 0.48
C SER A 52 0.35 20.51 0.78
N GLN A 53 0.75 20.51 2.06
CA GLN A 53 1.90 19.72 2.54
C GLN A 53 1.75 18.21 2.33
N LEU A 54 0.50 17.74 2.22
CA LEU A 54 0.17 16.33 1.98
C LEU A 54 0.10 16.00 0.47
N SER A 55 0.07 17.02 -0.40
CA SER A 55 0.17 16.83 -1.86
C SER A 55 1.64 16.97 -2.26
N GLN A 56 2.36 15.85 -2.25
CA GLN A 56 3.79 15.82 -2.51
C GLN A 56 4.09 15.24 -3.90
N PHE A 57 5.24 15.63 -4.46
CA PHE A 57 5.76 14.93 -5.63
C PHE A 57 6.00 13.47 -5.27
N MET A 58 5.44 12.57 -6.08
CA MET A 58 5.59 11.14 -5.84
C MET A 58 7.06 10.74 -5.91
N ASP A 59 7.46 9.87 -5.00
CA ASP A 59 8.79 9.28 -4.98
C ASP A 59 8.75 8.08 -5.92
N GLN A 60 9.38 8.24 -7.08
CA GLN A 60 9.40 7.32 -8.20
C GLN A 60 10.83 6.87 -8.50
N THR A 61 11.67 6.80 -7.47
CA THR A 61 13.04 6.27 -7.60
C THR A 61 13.00 4.83 -8.10
N ASN A 62 12.17 4.00 -7.46
CA ASN A 62 11.92 2.60 -7.80
C ASN A 62 10.47 2.19 -7.41
N PRO A 63 10.00 0.99 -7.81
CA PRO A 63 8.62 0.54 -7.53
C PRO A 63 8.28 0.48 -6.03
N LEU A 64 9.25 0.10 -5.19
CA LEU A 64 9.05 0.04 -3.74
C LEU A 64 8.84 1.44 -3.14
N SER A 65 9.60 2.43 -3.61
CA SER A 65 9.45 3.80 -3.15
C SER A 65 8.05 4.35 -3.47
N GLU A 66 7.54 4.02 -4.66
CA GLU A 66 6.21 4.44 -5.09
C GLU A 66 5.11 3.82 -4.22
N ILE A 67 5.13 2.49 -4.02
CA ILE A 67 4.10 1.81 -3.22
C ILE A 67 4.14 2.23 -1.75
N THR A 68 5.34 2.37 -1.17
CA THR A 68 5.47 2.84 0.22
C THR A 68 4.98 4.28 0.36
N HIS A 69 5.29 5.18 -0.58
CA HIS A 69 4.83 6.56 -0.50
C HIS A 69 3.30 6.63 -0.53
N LYS A 70 2.64 5.82 -1.37
CA LYS A 70 1.16 5.74 -1.40
C LYS A 70 0.55 5.18 -0.11
N ARG A 71 1.27 4.34 0.63
CA ARG A 71 0.83 3.71 1.90
C ARG A 71 1.35 4.42 3.16
N ARG A 72 1.87 5.63 3.02
CA ARG A 72 2.43 6.43 4.11
C ARG A 72 1.33 7.15 4.88
N VAL A 73 1.43 7.14 6.20
CA VAL A 73 0.59 7.91 7.11
C VAL A 73 1.43 9.02 7.72
N SER A 74 0.89 10.24 7.79
CA SER A 74 1.56 11.39 8.40
C SER A 74 0.68 12.06 9.45
N ALA A 75 1.26 12.33 10.61
CA ALA A 75 0.65 13.13 11.66
C ALA A 75 0.82 14.66 11.43
N LEU A 76 1.54 15.04 10.37
CA LEU A 76 1.80 16.43 10.00
C LEU A 76 0.73 16.93 9.00
N GLY A 77 0.53 18.25 8.95
CA GLY A 77 -0.34 18.90 7.96
C GLY A 77 -1.52 19.65 8.59
N PRO A 78 -2.50 20.10 7.78
CA PRO A 78 -3.64 20.87 8.26
C PRO A 78 -4.44 20.08 9.31
N GLY A 79 -4.56 20.63 10.52
CA GLY A 79 -5.25 19.98 11.65
C GLY A 79 -4.41 18.92 12.39
N GLY A 80 -3.18 18.66 11.93
CA GLY A 80 -2.24 17.74 12.56
C GLY A 80 -1.26 18.42 13.52
N LEU A 81 -0.21 17.69 13.87
CA LEU A 81 0.88 18.15 14.72
C LEU A 81 1.90 18.97 13.92
N THR A 82 2.61 19.86 14.62
CA THR A 82 3.84 20.47 14.11
C THR A 82 5.04 19.79 14.74
N ARG A 83 6.19 19.80 14.06
CA ARG A 83 7.43 19.16 14.54
C ARG A 83 7.84 19.62 15.94
N GLU A 84 7.65 20.90 16.23
CA GLU A 84 8.01 21.53 17.51
C GLU A 84 7.05 21.19 18.64
N ARG A 85 5.76 20.93 18.33
CA ARG A 85 4.74 20.57 19.32
C ARG A 85 4.66 19.06 19.56
N ALA A 86 5.24 18.27 18.67
CA ALA A 86 5.27 16.82 18.79
C ALA A 86 6.32 16.37 19.81
N GLY A 87 5.87 16.12 21.04
CA GLY A 87 6.67 15.56 22.12
C GLY A 87 7.04 14.08 21.91
N PHE A 88 7.64 13.47 22.94
CA PHE A 88 8.06 12.07 22.90
C PHE A 88 6.88 11.10 22.80
N GLU A 89 5.82 11.33 23.57
CA GLU A 89 4.65 10.42 23.69
C GLU A 89 3.95 10.12 22.35
N VAL A 90 3.91 11.10 21.44
CA VAL A 90 3.28 10.94 20.12
C VAL A 90 4.19 10.31 19.07
N ARG A 91 5.50 10.23 19.36
CA ARG A 91 6.51 9.64 18.46
C ARG A 91 6.83 8.19 18.83
N ASP A 92 6.54 7.80 20.06
CA ASP A 92 6.83 6.46 20.57
C ASP A 92 5.89 5.41 19.95
N VAL A 93 6.32 4.16 19.98
CA VAL A 93 5.56 3.04 19.43
C VAL A 93 4.49 2.62 20.44
N HIS A 94 3.23 2.84 20.08
CA HIS A 94 2.11 2.40 20.90
C HIS A 94 1.76 0.93 20.63
N PRO A 95 1.37 0.11 21.63
CA PRO A 95 0.98 -1.30 21.41
C PRO A 95 -0.12 -1.50 20.36
N THR A 96 -1.05 -0.55 20.22
CA THR A 96 -2.13 -0.63 19.21
C THR A 96 -1.64 -0.50 17.78
N HIS A 97 -0.39 -0.10 17.55
CA HIS A 97 0.22 -0.10 16.22
C HIS A 97 0.35 -1.52 15.65
N TYR A 98 0.34 -2.55 16.50
CA TYR A 98 0.42 -3.95 16.10
C TYR A 98 -0.58 -4.27 14.97
N GLY A 99 -0.06 -4.76 13.83
CA GLY A 99 -0.85 -5.12 12.65
C GLY A 99 -1.42 -3.94 11.85
N ARG A 100 -1.24 -2.69 12.31
CA ARG A 100 -1.85 -1.48 11.72
C ARG A 100 -0.82 -0.54 11.12
N VAL A 101 0.20 -0.22 11.90
CA VAL A 101 1.28 0.70 11.54
C VAL A 101 2.60 0.00 11.82
N CYS A 102 3.51 0.05 10.86
CA CYS A 102 4.81 -0.58 11.05
C CYS A 102 5.63 0.14 12.12
N PRO A 103 6.17 -0.59 13.12
CA PRO A 103 6.99 0.00 14.17
C PRO A 103 8.43 0.30 13.72
N ILE A 104 8.88 -0.29 12.61
CA ILE A 104 10.27 -0.19 12.11
C ILE A 104 10.40 0.91 11.06
N GLU A 105 9.45 1.00 10.13
CA GLU A 105 9.56 1.91 9.00
C GLU A 105 9.10 3.33 9.35
N THR A 106 10.06 4.17 9.72
CA THR A 106 9.89 5.61 9.92
C THR A 106 11.14 6.35 9.43
N PRO A 107 11.04 7.60 8.95
CA PRO A 107 12.20 8.39 8.60
C PRO A 107 13.09 8.69 9.80
N GLU A 108 14.40 8.68 9.59
CA GLU A 108 15.37 9.14 10.57
C GLU A 108 15.31 10.67 10.75
N GLY A 109 15.75 11.16 11.90
CA GLY A 109 15.88 12.59 12.19
C GLY A 109 14.58 13.26 12.65
N PRO A 110 14.31 14.53 12.27
CA PRO A 110 13.25 15.32 12.89
C PRO A 110 11.83 14.78 12.76
N ASN A 111 11.58 13.92 11.75
CA ASN A 111 10.26 13.35 11.46
C ASN A 111 10.04 11.95 12.06
N ILE A 112 10.99 11.43 12.85
CA ILE A 112 10.86 10.12 13.50
C ILE A 112 9.55 10.04 14.30
N GLY A 113 8.78 8.96 14.08
CA GLY A 113 7.50 8.70 14.72
C GLY A 113 6.32 9.58 14.25
N LEU A 114 6.55 10.55 13.36
CA LEU A 114 5.48 11.42 12.79
C LEU A 114 5.06 11.00 11.39
N ILE A 115 5.87 10.15 10.78
CA ILE A 115 5.64 9.55 9.48
C ILE A 115 5.90 8.07 9.64
N ASN A 116 4.88 7.28 9.35
CA ASN A 116 4.95 5.82 9.43
C ASN A 116 4.33 5.22 8.18
N SER A 117 4.58 3.94 7.96
CA SER A 117 3.93 3.17 6.90
C SER A 117 2.83 2.28 7.46
N MET A 118 1.76 2.10 6.70
CA MET A 118 0.77 1.07 7.03
C MET A 118 1.41 -0.31 6.99
N ALA A 119 0.99 -1.19 7.90
CA ALA A 119 1.37 -2.59 7.89
C ALA A 119 0.77 -3.32 6.66
N LEU A 120 1.19 -4.56 6.39
CA LEU A 120 0.82 -5.30 5.19
C LEU A 120 -0.70 -5.45 5.02
N TYR A 121 -1.37 -6.02 6.02
CA TYR A 121 -2.81 -6.35 5.94
C TYR A 121 -3.72 -5.30 6.55
N ALA A 122 -3.16 -4.18 7.02
CA ALA A 122 -3.92 -3.08 7.59
C ALA A 122 -4.87 -2.47 6.55
N ARG A 123 -6.08 -2.14 6.99
CA ARG A 123 -7.07 -1.42 6.17
C ARG A 123 -7.75 -0.32 6.99
N LEU A 124 -8.39 0.61 6.31
CA LEU A 124 -9.28 1.58 6.93
C LEU A 124 -10.71 1.06 6.92
N ASN A 125 -11.44 1.29 8.00
CA ASN A 125 -12.86 1.01 8.08
C ASN A 125 -13.72 2.19 7.61
N GLU A 126 -15.04 2.04 7.66
CA GLU A 126 -15.99 3.06 7.20
C GLU A 126 -15.87 4.39 7.94
N TYR A 127 -15.36 4.36 9.17
CA TYR A 127 -15.12 5.55 10.01
C TYR A 127 -13.70 6.11 9.89
N GLY A 128 -12.82 5.46 9.12
CA GLY A 128 -11.42 5.86 8.96
C GLY A 128 -10.47 5.37 10.05
N PHE A 129 -10.87 4.43 10.90
CA PHE A 129 -9.96 3.77 11.84
C PHE A 129 -9.20 2.62 11.17
N LEU A 130 -7.97 2.39 11.62
CA LEU A 130 -7.15 1.27 11.18
C LEU A 130 -7.61 -0.04 11.83
N GLU A 131 -7.83 -1.04 10.98
CA GLU A 131 -8.17 -2.41 11.36
C GLU A 131 -7.11 -3.37 10.83
N THR A 132 -6.94 -4.49 11.55
CA THR A 132 -6.07 -5.59 11.15
C THR A 132 -6.88 -6.89 11.19
N PRO A 133 -6.61 -7.86 10.29
CA PRO A 133 -7.35 -9.12 10.26
C PRO A 133 -6.88 -10.08 11.35
N TYR A 134 -7.82 -10.83 11.90
CA TYR A 134 -7.59 -11.92 12.84
C TYR A 134 -8.44 -13.15 12.49
N ARG A 135 -7.90 -14.34 12.73
CA ARG A 135 -8.64 -15.61 12.60
C ARG A 135 -9.46 -15.84 13.86
N LYS A 136 -10.76 -16.10 13.69
CA LYS A 136 -11.67 -16.37 14.81
C LYS A 136 -11.48 -17.78 15.35
N ILE A 137 -11.51 -17.94 16.67
CA ILE A 137 -11.52 -19.25 17.31
C ILE A 137 -12.97 -19.62 17.66
N ILE A 138 -13.41 -20.78 17.21
CA ILE A 138 -14.77 -21.30 17.43
C ILE A 138 -14.61 -22.69 18.07
N ASP A 139 -15.25 -22.89 19.23
CA ASP A 139 -15.20 -24.16 19.99
C ASP A 139 -13.76 -24.67 20.24
N GLY A 140 -12.84 -23.74 20.53
CA GLY A 140 -11.43 -24.05 20.81
C GLY A 140 -10.57 -24.38 19.57
N ARG A 141 -11.11 -24.19 18.37
CA ARG A 141 -10.39 -24.42 17.10
C ARG A 141 -10.25 -23.13 16.31
N VAL A 142 -9.06 -22.92 15.76
CA VAL A 142 -8.79 -21.79 14.87
C VAL A 142 -9.51 -22.02 13.54
N SER A 143 -10.42 -21.11 13.20
CA SER A 143 -11.22 -21.19 11.98
C SER A 143 -10.57 -20.43 10.82
N GLU A 144 -11.10 -20.66 9.61
CA GLU A 144 -10.79 -19.87 8.40
C GLU A 144 -11.57 -18.55 8.34
N GLN A 145 -12.45 -18.27 9.31
CA GLN A 145 -13.17 -17.01 9.37
C GLN A 145 -12.21 -15.89 9.81
N ILE A 146 -12.07 -14.87 8.96
CA ILE A 146 -11.26 -13.69 9.22
C ILE A 146 -12.18 -12.52 9.57
N ASP A 147 -12.03 -12.01 10.80
CA ASP A 147 -12.70 -10.79 11.25
C ASP A 147 -11.64 -9.68 11.35
N TYR A 148 -11.96 -8.50 10.84
CA TYR A 148 -11.09 -7.32 10.97
C TYR A 148 -11.49 -6.55 12.22
N LEU A 149 -10.52 -6.30 13.09
CA LEU A 149 -10.78 -5.64 14.37
C LEU A 149 -10.07 -4.29 14.43
N SER A 150 -10.82 -3.28 14.85
CA SER A 150 -10.26 -1.98 15.24
C SER A 150 -9.45 -2.09 16.53
N ALA A 151 -8.64 -1.07 16.84
CA ALA A 151 -7.87 -1.06 18.08
C ALA A 151 -8.75 -1.10 19.35
N ILE A 152 -9.99 -0.59 19.26
CA ILE A 152 -10.96 -0.56 20.36
C ILE A 152 -11.59 -1.95 20.55
N GLU A 153 -11.90 -2.64 19.46
CA GLU A 153 -12.46 -4.00 19.56
C GLU A 153 -11.41 -4.99 20.02
N GLU A 154 -10.17 -4.87 19.51
CA GLU A 154 -9.03 -5.72 19.89
C GLU A 154 -8.80 -5.76 21.41
N SER A 155 -8.99 -4.64 22.12
CA SER A 155 -8.72 -4.60 23.56
C SER A 155 -9.63 -5.50 24.42
N HIS A 156 -10.76 -5.97 23.87
CA HIS A 156 -11.72 -6.81 24.57
C HIS A 156 -11.45 -8.32 24.39
N TYR A 157 -10.48 -8.68 23.55
CA TYR A 157 -10.22 -10.07 23.17
C TYR A 157 -8.80 -10.49 23.52
N VAL A 158 -8.66 -11.79 23.79
CA VAL A 158 -7.36 -12.45 23.96
C VAL A 158 -6.93 -13.02 22.60
N ILE A 159 -5.78 -12.57 22.11
CA ILE A 159 -5.28 -12.88 20.76
C ILE A 159 -3.99 -13.68 20.84
N ALA A 160 -3.98 -14.88 20.25
CA ALA A 160 -2.80 -15.72 20.14
C ALA A 160 -1.87 -15.27 18.99
N GLN A 161 -0.57 -15.52 19.16
CA GLN A 161 0.44 -15.25 18.14
C GLN A 161 0.31 -16.19 16.93
N ALA A 162 0.76 -15.73 15.76
CA ALA A 162 0.67 -16.47 14.50
C ALA A 162 1.49 -17.77 14.48
N ASN A 163 2.50 -17.88 15.33
CA ASN A 163 3.43 -19.02 15.42
C ASN A 163 3.02 -20.06 16.47
N ALA A 164 1.86 -19.92 17.12
CA ALA A 164 1.36 -20.92 18.05
C ALA A 164 1.16 -22.27 17.34
N ALA A 165 1.58 -23.37 17.99
CA ALA A 165 1.50 -24.71 17.43
C ALA A 165 0.03 -25.19 17.37
N LEU A 166 -0.41 -25.60 16.18
CA LEU A 166 -1.75 -26.14 15.92
C LEU A 166 -1.68 -27.58 15.40
N ASP A 167 -2.69 -28.38 15.72
CA ASP A 167 -2.89 -29.69 15.11
C ASP A 167 -3.57 -29.61 13.72
N GLU A 168 -3.72 -30.75 13.03
CA GLU A 168 -4.37 -30.82 11.72
C GLU A 168 -5.85 -30.39 11.73
N GLN A 169 -6.49 -30.36 12.91
CA GLN A 169 -7.88 -29.96 13.10
C GLN A 169 -8.01 -28.50 13.59
N GLY A 170 -6.89 -27.77 13.72
CA GLY A 170 -6.82 -26.38 14.11
C GLY A 170 -6.92 -26.14 15.62
N ALA A 171 -6.78 -27.15 16.47
CA ALA A 171 -6.69 -26.97 17.92
C ALA A 171 -5.25 -26.68 18.37
N PHE A 172 -5.09 -25.96 19.48
CA PHE A 172 -3.77 -25.69 20.07
C PHE A 172 -3.17 -26.97 20.65
N VAL A 173 -1.89 -27.21 20.36
CA VAL A 173 -1.15 -28.38 20.86
C VAL A 173 -0.71 -28.18 22.32
N ASP A 174 -0.33 -26.96 22.67
CA ASP A 174 0.19 -26.62 23.99
C ASP A 174 -0.93 -26.28 25.00
N ASP A 175 -0.74 -26.68 26.26
CA ASP A 175 -1.67 -26.38 27.36
C ASP A 175 -1.71 -24.88 27.71
N LEU A 176 -0.64 -24.15 27.39
CA LEU A 176 -0.50 -22.71 27.60
C LEU A 176 -0.03 -22.04 26.31
N VAL A 177 -0.78 -21.05 25.85
CA VAL A 177 -0.53 -20.33 24.60
C VAL A 177 -0.13 -18.88 24.91
N ALA A 178 0.94 -18.41 24.25
CA ALA A 178 1.35 -17.02 24.30
C ALA A 178 0.34 -16.13 23.58
N CYS A 179 -0.28 -15.23 24.33
CA CYS A 179 -1.33 -14.35 23.86
C CYS A 179 -1.07 -12.91 24.27
N ARG A 180 -1.81 -11.99 23.66
CA ARG A 180 -1.94 -10.61 24.09
C ARG A 180 -3.37 -10.28 24.48
N GLU A 181 -3.52 -9.48 25.52
CA GLU A 181 -4.79 -8.91 25.98
C GLU A 181 -4.54 -7.48 26.43
N ALA A 182 -5.35 -6.53 25.95
CA ALA A 182 -5.25 -5.10 26.32
C ALA A 182 -3.83 -4.48 26.23
N GLY A 183 -2.98 -4.99 25.33
CA GLY A 183 -1.61 -4.50 25.11
C GLY A 183 -0.53 -5.19 25.95
N GLU A 184 -0.89 -6.10 26.85
CA GLU A 184 0.06 -6.89 27.65
C GLU A 184 0.18 -8.32 27.12
N THR A 185 1.38 -8.90 27.22
CA THR A 185 1.64 -10.29 26.83
C THR A 185 1.46 -11.22 28.02
N MET A 186 0.69 -12.30 27.85
CA MET A 186 0.41 -13.29 28.87
C MET A 186 0.39 -14.71 28.32
N LEU A 187 0.49 -15.70 29.22
CA LEU A 187 0.23 -17.11 28.91
C LEU A 187 -1.16 -17.47 29.45
N THR A 188 -2.00 -18.05 28.61
CA THR A 188 -3.34 -18.50 29.02
C THR A 188 -3.67 -19.85 28.43
N SER A 189 -4.72 -20.51 28.92
CA SER A 189 -5.19 -21.76 28.34
C SER A 189 -5.85 -21.52 26.98
N PRO A 190 -5.76 -22.48 26.04
CA PRO A 190 -6.44 -22.42 24.73
C PRO A 190 -7.92 -22.05 24.79
N ALA A 191 -8.62 -22.46 25.85
CA ALA A 191 -10.05 -22.20 26.03
C ALA A 191 -10.40 -20.71 26.23
N ASN A 192 -9.43 -19.90 26.64
CA ASN A 192 -9.62 -18.46 26.88
C ASN A 192 -9.21 -17.60 25.66
N VAL A 193 -8.71 -18.22 24.59
CA VAL A 193 -8.23 -17.50 23.40
C VAL A 193 -9.41 -17.29 22.44
N HIS A 194 -9.59 -16.05 22.00
CA HIS A 194 -10.73 -15.64 21.16
C HIS A 194 -10.35 -15.53 19.68
N TYR A 195 -9.14 -15.04 19.41
CA TYR A 195 -8.63 -14.83 18.05
C TYR A 195 -7.16 -15.23 17.94
N MET A 196 -6.68 -15.35 16.71
CA MET A 196 -5.27 -15.60 16.38
C MET A 196 -4.82 -14.70 15.23
N ASP A 197 -3.56 -14.29 15.24
CA ASP A 197 -2.91 -13.59 14.14
C ASP A 197 -2.98 -14.38 12.82
N VAL A 198 -3.12 -13.69 11.68
CA VAL A 198 -3.22 -14.34 10.35
C VAL A 198 -1.84 -14.77 9.85
N ALA A 199 -0.85 -13.90 10.01
CA ALA A 199 0.51 -14.15 9.54
C ALA A 199 1.54 -13.41 10.41
N PRO A 200 2.76 -13.94 10.62
CA PRO A 200 3.81 -13.23 11.34
C PRO A 200 4.19 -11.90 10.68
N SER A 201 4.12 -11.83 9.34
CA SER A 201 4.45 -10.63 8.56
C SER A 201 3.42 -9.50 8.72
N GLN A 202 2.26 -9.74 9.35
CA GLN A 202 1.21 -8.72 9.46
C GLN A 202 1.64 -7.49 10.26
N ILE A 203 2.68 -7.60 11.10
CA ILE A 203 3.15 -6.52 11.97
C ILE A 203 4.05 -5.50 11.25
N VAL A 204 4.60 -5.86 10.10
CA VAL A 204 5.58 -5.04 9.38
C VAL A 204 4.97 -4.38 8.13
N SER A 205 5.65 -3.36 7.61
CA SER A 205 5.29 -2.72 6.34
C SER A 205 5.78 -3.52 5.14
N VAL A 206 5.38 -3.07 3.96
CA VAL A 206 5.85 -3.62 2.68
C VAL A 206 7.38 -3.64 2.58
N ALA A 207 8.06 -2.52 2.90
CA ALA A 207 9.51 -2.44 2.79
C ALA A 207 10.23 -3.35 3.80
N ALA A 208 9.80 -3.34 5.06
CA ALA A 208 10.40 -4.20 6.08
C ALA A 208 10.16 -5.70 5.79
N SER A 209 9.02 -6.06 5.19
CA SER A 209 8.70 -7.44 4.81
C SER A 209 9.55 -8.00 3.66
N LEU A 210 10.29 -7.15 2.94
CA LEU A 210 11.23 -7.56 1.88
C LEU A 210 12.64 -7.89 2.43
N ILE A 211 12.90 -7.67 3.72
CA ILE A 211 14.18 -7.99 4.34
C ILE A 211 14.16 -9.47 4.76
N PRO A 212 14.97 -10.35 4.14
CA PRO A 212 15.10 -11.73 4.61
C PRO A 212 15.84 -11.75 5.96
N PHE A 213 15.50 -12.71 6.81
CA PHE A 213 16.10 -12.89 8.14
C PHE A 213 15.93 -11.70 9.09
N LEU A 214 14.86 -10.91 8.91
CA LEU A 214 14.54 -9.74 9.74
C LEU A 214 14.55 -10.05 11.25
N GLU A 215 14.18 -11.27 11.63
CA GLU A 215 14.18 -11.75 13.01
C GLU A 215 15.57 -11.88 13.65
N HIS A 216 16.64 -11.84 12.84
CA HIS A 216 18.04 -11.88 13.28
C HIS A 216 18.72 -10.51 13.27
N ASP A 217 18.03 -9.47 12.78
CA ASP A 217 18.56 -8.11 12.70
C ASP A 217 18.08 -7.23 13.86
N ASP A 218 18.94 -6.30 14.29
CA ASP A 218 18.53 -5.25 15.22
C ASP A 218 17.53 -4.28 14.54
N ALA A 219 16.59 -3.77 15.32
CA ALA A 219 15.53 -2.89 14.82
C ALA A 219 16.09 -1.59 14.18
N ASN A 220 17.20 -1.04 14.68
CA ASN A 220 17.80 0.16 14.08
C ASN A 220 18.38 -0.13 12.69
N ARG A 221 19.02 -1.29 12.50
CA ARG A 221 19.54 -1.75 11.20
C ARG A 221 18.42 -2.10 10.25
N ALA A 222 17.35 -2.72 10.73
CA ALA A 222 16.15 -2.98 9.94
C ALA A 222 15.51 -1.68 9.44
N LEU A 223 15.41 -0.65 10.30
CA LEU A 223 14.91 0.68 9.94
C LEU A 223 15.76 1.31 8.83
N MET A 224 17.08 1.30 9.00
CA MET A 224 18.01 1.79 7.97
C MET A 224 17.85 1.01 6.66
N GLY A 225 17.78 -0.32 6.73
CA GLY A 225 17.60 -1.20 5.58
C GLY A 225 16.34 -0.87 4.78
N ALA A 226 15.19 -0.80 5.44
CA ALA A 226 13.91 -0.47 4.81
C ALA A 226 13.94 0.93 4.15
N ASN A 227 14.58 1.91 4.81
CA ASN A 227 14.73 3.25 4.25
C ASN A 227 15.71 3.31 3.06
N MET A 228 16.78 2.53 3.08
CA MET A 228 17.77 2.46 1.99
C MET A 228 17.21 1.77 0.75
N GLN A 229 16.37 0.74 0.90
CA GLN A 229 15.74 0.06 -0.25
C GLN A 229 14.95 1.03 -1.14
N ARG A 230 14.29 2.04 -0.56
CA ARG A 230 13.52 3.06 -1.30
C ARG A 230 14.39 4.00 -2.15
N GLN A 231 15.69 4.04 -1.86
CA GLN A 231 16.67 4.89 -2.55
C GLN A 231 17.44 4.14 -3.63
N ALA A 232 17.26 2.81 -3.74
CA ALA A 232 17.92 2.00 -4.74
C ALA A 232 17.51 2.45 -6.15
N VAL A 233 18.47 2.87 -6.95
CA VAL A 233 18.22 3.31 -8.33
C VAL A 233 18.15 2.09 -9.25
N PRO A 234 17.19 2.03 -10.20
CA PRO A 234 17.07 0.92 -11.12
C PRO A 234 18.36 0.63 -11.91
N CYS A 235 18.82 -0.62 -11.85
CA CYS A 235 19.94 -1.09 -12.65
C CYS A 235 19.55 -1.20 -14.13
N LEU A 236 20.53 -1.10 -15.04
CA LEU A 236 20.31 -1.37 -16.47
C LEU A 236 19.81 -2.81 -16.72
N ARG A 237 20.31 -3.75 -15.90
CA ARG A 237 19.95 -5.18 -15.92
C ARG A 237 19.62 -5.61 -14.49
N PRO A 238 18.39 -5.36 -14.00
CA PRO A 238 17.99 -5.88 -12.71
C PRO A 238 17.99 -7.42 -12.75
N GLU A 239 18.31 -8.03 -11.62
CA GLU A 239 18.32 -9.48 -11.44
C GLU A 239 17.49 -9.79 -10.20
N LYS A 240 16.57 -10.75 -10.31
CA LYS A 240 15.77 -11.18 -9.16
C LYS A 240 16.66 -11.60 -7.97
N PRO A 241 16.24 -11.34 -6.73
CA PRO A 241 17.02 -11.72 -5.56
C PRO A 241 17.14 -13.25 -5.47
N VAL A 242 18.34 -13.75 -5.20
CA VAL A 242 18.54 -15.19 -4.95
C VAL A 242 17.93 -15.61 -3.61
N VAL A 243 17.87 -14.68 -2.65
CA VAL A 243 17.23 -14.85 -1.34
C VAL A 243 16.16 -13.78 -1.19
N GLY A 244 14.90 -14.20 -1.13
CA GLY A 244 13.73 -13.33 -1.02
C GLY A 244 12.74 -13.80 0.05
N THR A 245 11.67 -13.05 0.26
CA THR A 245 10.63 -13.32 1.27
C THR A 245 9.30 -13.79 0.68
N GLY A 246 9.12 -13.67 -0.64
CA GLY A 246 7.89 -13.99 -1.37
C GLY A 246 6.96 -12.80 -1.58
N ILE A 247 7.28 -11.63 -1.01
CA ILE A 247 6.51 -10.39 -1.17
C ILE A 247 6.90 -9.64 -2.46
N GLU A 248 8.05 -9.98 -3.05
CA GLU A 248 8.63 -9.31 -4.23
C GLU A 248 7.66 -9.26 -5.41
N ARG A 249 6.96 -10.37 -5.68
CA ARG A 249 5.98 -10.44 -6.76
C ARG A 249 4.79 -9.53 -6.49
N THR A 250 4.24 -9.58 -5.28
CA THR A 250 3.12 -8.72 -4.88
C THR A 250 3.48 -7.25 -5.04
N VAL A 251 4.69 -6.84 -4.64
CA VAL A 251 5.14 -5.46 -4.77
C VAL A 251 5.28 -5.04 -6.23
N ALA A 252 5.85 -5.89 -7.10
CA ALA A 252 6.02 -5.59 -8.52
C ALA A 252 4.69 -5.50 -9.28
N VAL A 253 3.71 -6.33 -8.89
CA VAL A 253 2.36 -6.36 -9.45
C VAL A 253 1.57 -5.13 -8.97
N ASP A 254 1.50 -4.91 -7.65
CA ASP A 254 0.66 -3.86 -7.05
C ASP A 254 1.24 -2.45 -7.20
N SER A 255 2.53 -2.30 -7.47
CA SER A 255 3.11 -0.98 -7.77
C SER A 255 2.54 -0.37 -9.05
N GLY A 256 2.03 -1.18 -9.97
CA GLY A 256 1.61 -0.77 -11.31
C GLY A 256 2.75 -0.47 -12.27
N THR A 257 3.99 -0.81 -11.92
CA THR A 257 5.17 -0.66 -12.80
C THR A 257 5.20 -1.75 -13.88
N THR A 258 4.73 -2.95 -13.53
CA THR A 258 4.58 -4.08 -14.46
C THR A 258 3.31 -3.96 -15.28
N VAL A 259 3.30 -4.52 -16.49
CA VAL A 259 2.09 -4.58 -17.34
C VAL A 259 1.43 -5.92 -17.14
N GLN A 260 0.16 -5.92 -16.72
CA GLN A 260 -0.61 -7.13 -16.45
C GLN A 260 -1.67 -7.37 -17.52
N ALA A 261 -1.98 -8.65 -17.77
CA ALA A 261 -3.08 -9.05 -18.64
C ALA A 261 -4.42 -8.78 -17.96
N LEU A 262 -5.26 -7.94 -18.57
CA LEU A 262 -6.63 -7.70 -18.10
C LEU A 262 -7.54 -8.91 -18.33
N ARG A 263 -7.26 -9.66 -19.41
CA ARG A 263 -7.98 -10.86 -19.84
C ARG A 263 -6.97 -11.93 -20.26
N GLY A 264 -7.31 -13.19 -20.01
CA GLY A 264 -6.55 -14.35 -20.45
C GLY A 264 -6.66 -14.56 -21.96
N GLY A 265 -5.60 -15.13 -22.54
CA GLY A 265 -5.54 -15.31 -23.97
C GLY A 265 -4.24 -15.92 -24.48
N LEU A 266 -4.11 -15.92 -25.80
CA LEU A 266 -2.91 -16.32 -26.52
C LEU A 266 -2.16 -15.08 -27.01
N VAL A 267 -0.86 -15.01 -26.74
CA VAL A 267 -0.01 -13.91 -27.21
C VAL A 267 0.19 -14.03 -28.73
N ASP A 268 -0.43 -13.13 -29.50
CA ASP A 268 -0.41 -13.15 -30.97
C ASP A 268 0.81 -12.42 -31.54
N HIS A 269 1.18 -11.30 -30.92
CA HIS A 269 2.31 -10.47 -31.33
C HIS A 269 3.03 -9.87 -30.11
N VAL A 270 4.37 -9.89 -30.16
CA VAL A 270 5.24 -9.25 -29.15
C VAL A 270 6.29 -8.44 -29.90
N ASP A 271 6.37 -7.17 -29.58
CA ASP A 271 7.50 -6.32 -29.95
C ASP A 271 8.02 -5.57 -28.71
N ALA A 272 9.04 -4.73 -28.88
CA ALA A 272 9.65 -4.02 -27.75
C ALA A 272 8.77 -2.90 -27.17
N GLU A 273 7.72 -2.48 -27.88
CA GLU A 273 6.86 -1.32 -27.59
C GLU A 273 5.41 -1.71 -27.27
N ARG A 274 4.96 -2.89 -27.65
CA ARG A 274 3.61 -3.38 -27.43
C ARG A 274 3.53 -4.91 -27.41
N VAL A 275 2.53 -5.39 -26.68
CA VAL A 275 2.12 -6.80 -26.62
C VAL A 275 0.67 -6.90 -27.06
N VAL A 276 0.36 -7.83 -27.96
CA VAL A 276 -0.99 -8.06 -28.47
C VAL A 276 -1.44 -9.45 -28.06
N ILE A 277 -2.57 -9.52 -27.35
CA ILE A 277 -3.17 -10.75 -26.86
C ILE A 277 -4.48 -10.97 -27.59
N ARG A 278 -4.64 -12.16 -28.15
CA ARG A 278 -5.93 -12.66 -28.62
C ARG A 278 -6.65 -13.25 -27.42
N VAL A 279 -7.75 -12.63 -27.03
CA VAL A 279 -8.51 -12.98 -25.84
C VAL A 279 -9.21 -14.32 -26.04
N ASN A 280 -9.30 -15.13 -24.98
CA ASN A 280 -10.07 -16.37 -25.01
C ASN A 280 -11.57 -16.08 -25.21
N ASP A 281 -12.27 -16.94 -25.95
CA ASP A 281 -13.70 -16.75 -26.26
C ASP A 281 -14.57 -16.70 -24.99
N GLU A 282 -14.18 -17.39 -23.91
CA GLU A 282 -14.88 -17.40 -22.62
C GLU A 282 -14.81 -16.07 -21.87
N GLU A 283 -13.70 -15.33 -22.01
CA GLU A 283 -13.47 -14.03 -21.37
C GLU A 283 -13.85 -12.86 -22.31
N ASN A 284 -14.28 -13.17 -23.53
CA ASN A 284 -14.65 -12.18 -24.52
C ASN A 284 -16.07 -11.66 -24.25
N VAL A 285 -16.22 -10.34 -24.24
CA VAL A 285 -17.53 -9.70 -24.04
C VAL A 285 -18.17 -9.46 -25.39
N ALA A 286 -19.43 -9.88 -25.55
CA ALA A 286 -20.17 -9.71 -26.80
C ALA A 286 -20.25 -8.23 -27.21
N GLY A 287 -19.67 -7.89 -28.37
CA GLY A 287 -19.61 -6.53 -28.90
C GLY A 287 -18.23 -5.86 -28.77
N GLU A 288 -17.29 -6.46 -28.04
CA GLU A 288 -15.90 -5.99 -27.97
C GLU A 288 -15.00 -6.65 -29.02
N VAL A 289 -13.90 -5.97 -29.35
CA VAL A 289 -12.84 -6.55 -30.16
C VAL A 289 -12.11 -7.57 -29.29
N GLY A 290 -12.06 -8.84 -29.70
CA GLY A 290 -11.41 -9.94 -28.97
C GLY A 290 -9.87 -9.90 -28.98
N VAL A 291 -9.30 -8.69 -29.03
CA VAL A 291 -7.85 -8.44 -29.08
C VAL A 291 -7.52 -7.32 -28.10
N ASP A 292 -6.64 -7.60 -27.16
CA ASP A 292 -6.08 -6.61 -26.24
C ASP A 292 -4.70 -6.15 -26.72
N ILE A 293 -4.50 -4.83 -26.74
CA ILE A 293 -3.24 -4.21 -27.12
C ILE A 293 -2.68 -3.45 -25.91
N TYR A 294 -1.52 -3.89 -25.43
CA TYR A 294 -0.81 -3.28 -24.31
C TYR A 294 0.39 -2.51 -24.84
N ASN A 295 0.35 -1.18 -24.75
CA ASN A 295 1.49 -0.33 -25.12
C ASN A 295 2.44 -0.17 -23.93
N LEU A 296 3.73 -0.37 -24.17
CA LEU A 296 4.80 -0.33 -23.19
C LEU A 296 5.45 1.05 -23.13
N ILE A 297 5.78 1.50 -21.93
CA ILE A 297 6.51 2.75 -21.71
C ILE A 297 8.00 2.53 -22.00
N LYS A 298 8.56 3.31 -22.92
CA LYS A 298 9.98 3.24 -23.29
C LYS A 298 10.73 4.49 -22.85
N TYR A 299 11.87 4.27 -22.19
CA TYR A 299 12.89 5.29 -21.87
C TYR A 299 12.35 6.66 -21.43
N THR A 300 11.39 6.67 -20.51
CA THR A 300 10.79 7.90 -19.99
C THR A 300 11.48 8.32 -18.70
N ARG A 301 11.61 9.62 -18.46
CA ARG A 301 12.23 10.17 -17.24
C ARG A 301 11.25 10.13 -16.06
N SER A 302 11.69 9.65 -14.89
CA SER A 302 10.92 9.73 -13.65
C SER A 302 11.03 11.11 -12.96
N ASN A 303 10.26 11.33 -11.89
CA ASN A 303 10.38 12.53 -11.06
C ASN A 303 11.78 12.72 -10.44
N GLN A 304 12.49 11.63 -10.13
CA GLN A 304 13.83 11.64 -9.54
C GLN A 304 14.95 11.52 -10.59
N ASN A 305 14.65 11.79 -11.87
CA ASN A 305 15.59 11.70 -13.00
C ASN A 305 16.16 10.29 -13.24
N THR A 306 15.47 9.24 -12.78
CA THR A 306 15.76 7.85 -13.13
C THR A 306 15.06 7.47 -14.45
N ASN A 307 15.34 6.25 -14.96
CA ASN A 307 14.75 5.75 -16.19
C ASN A 307 13.58 4.81 -15.92
N ILE A 308 12.43 5.08 -16.55
CA ILE A 308 11.27 4.18 -16.58
C ILE A 308 11.24 3.52 -17.96
N ASN A 309 11.43 2.21 -17.99
CA ASN A 309 11.43 1.43 -19.21
C ASN A 309 10.82 0.05 -18.96
N GLN A 310 9.82 -0.29 -19.76
CA GLN A 310 9.16 -1.58 -19.73
C GLN A 310 9.74 -2.53 -20.79
N ARG A 311 9.82 -3.81 -20.45
CA ARG A 311 10.42 -4.87 -21.28
C ARG A 311 9.47 -6.07 -21.31
N PRO A 312 9.01 -6.54 -22.48
CA PRO A 312 8.15 -7.70 -22.56
C PRO A 312 8.88 -8.95 -22.05
N ILE A 313 8.19 -9.77 -21.25
CA ILE A 313 8.70 -11.06 -20.76
C ILE A 313 8.08 -12.24 -21.50
N VAL A 314 6.86 -12.07 -21.99
CA VAL A 314 6.14 -13.09 -22.75
C VAL A 314 6.68 -13.23 -24.17
N LYS A 315 6.51 -14.41 -24.75
CA LYS A 315 6.85 -14.73 -26.13
C LYS A 315 5.58 -14.98 -26.94
N ARG A 316 5.71 -14.81 -28.26
CA ARG A 316 4.64 -15.13 -29.19
C ARG A 316 4.25 -16.61 -29.05
N GLY A 317 2.96 -16.87 -28.88
CA GLY A 317 2.41 -18.21 -28.69
C GLY A 317 2.26 -18.64 -27.23
N ASP A 318 2.72 -17.83 -26.27
CA ASP A 318 2.47 -18.10 -24.85
C ASP A 318 0.99 -17.96 -24.52
N LYS A 319 0.51 -18.82 -23.62
CA LYS A 319 -0.84 -18.73 -23.04
C LYS A 319 -0.73 -18.01 -21.71
N VAL A 320 -1.50 -16.95 -21.54
CA VAL A 320 -1.51 -16.12 -20.33
C VAL A 320 -2.89 -16.12 -19.70
N ALA A 321 -2.93 -16.13 -18.38
CA ALA A 321 -4.16 -15.96 -17.61
C ALA A 321 -4.39 -14.48 -17.28
N LYS A 322 -5.61 -14.15 -16.89
CA LYS A 322 -5.92 -12.84 -16.31
C LYS A 322 -5.04 -12.58 -15.09
N GLY A 323 -4.40 -11.41 -15.05
CA GLY A 323 -3.48 -10.98 -13.99
C GLY A 323 -2.03 -11.38 -14.19
N ASP A 324 -1.69 -12.15 -15.22
CA ASP A 324 -0.30 -12.50 -15.50
C ASP A 324 0.51 -11.28 -15.97
N VAL A 325 1.78 -11.24 -15.58
CA VAL A 325 2.70 -10.18 -15.98
C VAL A 325 3.14 -10.40 -17.43
N LEU A 326 2.90 -9.41 -18.28
CA LEU A 326 3.25 -9.40 -19.70
C LEU A 326 4.59 -8.71 -19.96
N ALA A 327 4.88 -7.67 -19.19
CA ALA A 327 6.11 -6.91 -19.30
C ALA A 327 6.59 -6.44 -17.92
N ASP A 328 7.89 -6.58 -17.70
CA ASP A 328 8.60 -6.01 -16.56
C ASP A 328 8.75 -4.50 -16.70
N GLY A 329 8.81 -3.81 -15.57
CA GLY A 329 9.13 -2.40 -15.48
C GLY A 329 10.59 -2.13 -15.09
N ALA A 330 10.79 -0.97 -14.49
CA ALA A 330 12.06 -0.61 -13.85
C ALA A 330 12.21 -1.39 -12.53
N SER A 331 13.40 -1.93 -12.27
CA SER A 331 13.68 -2.75 -11.08
C SER A 331 12.75 -3.95 -10.88
N THR A 332 12.36 -4.62 -11.97
CA THR A 332 11.67 -5.92 -11.91
C THR A 332 12.30 -6.91 -12.88
N ASP A 333 12.20 -8.18 -12.54
CA ASP A 333 12.68 -9.32 -13.32
C ASP A 333 11.70 -10.49 -13.19
N LEU A 334 11.11 -10.93 -14.30
CA LEU A 334 10.09 -11.99 -14.38
C LEU A 334 8.87 -11.76 -13.46
N GLY A 335 8.46 -10.50 -13.30
CA GLY A 335 7.34 -10.13 -12.44
C GLY A 335 7.67 -10.09 -10.95
N GLU A 336 8.94 -10.25 -10.55
CA GLU A 336 9.43 -10.06 -9.18
C GLU A 336 10.16 -8.72 -9.04
N LEU A 337 10.08 -8.12 -7.86
CA LEU A 337 10.85 -6.93 -7.53
C LEU A 337 12.36 -7.27 -7.52
N ALA A 338 13.12 -6.53 -8.30
CA ALA A 338 14.56 -6.69 -8.48
C ALA A 338 15.24 -5.32 -8.39
N LEU A 339 15.43 -4.84 -7.16
CA LEU A 339 16.02 -3.50 -6.89
C LEU A 339 17.52 -3.43 -7.23
N GLY A 340 18.21 -4.57 -7.33
CA GLY A 340 19.65 -4.64 -7.50
C GLY A 340 20.12 -5.86 -8.30
N GLN A 341 21.31 -6.36 -7.96
CA GLN A 341 21.94 -7.53 -8.57
C GLN A 341 22.64 -8.38 -7.50
N ASN A 342 22.74 -9.68 -7.73
CA ASN A 342 23.43 -10.58 -6.81
C ASN A 342 24.94 -10.54 -7.10
N MET A 343 25.76 -10.51 -6.04
CA MET A 343 27.23 -10.51 -6.16
C MET A 343 27.84 -11.54 -5.22
N LEU A 344 28.94 -12.16 -5.64
CA LEU A 344 29.74 -13.02 -4.76
C LEU A 344 30.55 -12.14 -3.81
N ILE A 345 30.29 -12.25 -2.50
CA ILE A 345 30.94 -11.46 -1.46
C ILE A 345 31.75 -12.40 -0.55
N ALA A 346 32.96 -12.00 -0.19
CA ALA A 346 33.78 -12.67 0.81
C ALA A 346 34.14 -11.67 1.92
N PHE A 347 33.92 -12.06 3.17
CA PHE A 347 34.33 -11.28 4.33
C PHE A 347 35.79 -11.63 4.66
N MET A 348 36.71 -10.73 4.34
CA MET A 348 38.12 -10.82 4.70
C MET A 348 38.65 -9.46 5.21
N PRO A 349 39.67 -9.45 6.09
CA PRO A 349 40.19 -8.23 6.72
C PRO A 349 40.85 -7.23 5.77
#